data_AF-A0A6L9ZU69-F1
#
_entry.id   AF-A0A6L9ZU69-F1
#
_cell.length_a   1.000
_cell.length_b   1.000
_cell.length_c   1.000
_cell.angle_alpha   90.00
_cell.angle_beta   90.00
_cell.angle_gamma   90.00
#
_symmetry.space_group_name_H-M   'P 1'
#
loop_
_entity.id
_entity.type
_entity.pdbx_description
1 polymer ?
#
loop_
_entity_poly.entity_id
_entity_poly.type
_entity_poly.pdbx_seq_one_letter_code
_entity_poly.pdbx_strand_id
1 'polypeptide(L)' 'MHLEFVSLETIQLIAHKYGYLAIFLGIALENAGVPLPGETVTLVGGFLAGSGELLYRYVLSCAIIGAVLGDSCG' A
#
# COMPACT_ATOMS: atom_id res chain seq x y z
N MET A 1 19.98 15.71 26.13
CA MET A 1 19.49 15.77 24.73
C MET A 1 18.59 14.58 24.52
N HIS A 2 17.29 14.77 24.63
CA HIS A 2 16.29 13.69 24.54
C HIS A 2 16.07 13.36 23.07
N LEU A 3 16.33 12.11 22.67
CA LEU A 3 16.11 11.61 21.32
C LEU A 3 14.61 11.37 21.04
N GLU A 4 13.79 12.43 20.96
CA GLU A 4 12.37 12.36 20.56
C GLU A 4 12.19 12.58 19.04
N PHE A 5 13.12 12.09 18.21
CA PHE A 5 13.19 12.46 16.79
C PHE A 5 12.22 11.69 15.88
N VAL A 6 11.41 10.77 16.41
CA VAL A 6 10.40 10.06 15.63
C VAL A 6 9.09 10.01 16.43
N SER A 7 8.22 10.99 16.19
CA SER A 7 6.85 10.98 16.73
C SER A 7 6.08 9.77 16.19
N LEU A 8 5.17 9.22 17.01
CA LEU A 8 4.28 8.14 16.61
C LEU A 8 3.49 8.51 15.35
N GLU A 9 3.10 9.79 15.24
CA GLU A 9 2.48 10.35 14.04
C GLU A 9 3.37 10.20 12.80
N THR A 10 4.68 10.39 12.91
CA THR A 10 5.61 10.24 11.78
C THR A 10 5.68 8.78 11.34
N ILE A 11 5.70 7.83 12.28
CA ILE A 11 5.70 6.39 11.95
C ILE A 11 4.37 6.00 11.30
N GLN A 12 3.24 6.43 11.86
CA GLN A 12 1.92 6.17 11.29
C GLN A 12 1.77 6.83 9.91
N LEU A 13 2.28 8.04 9.72
CA LEU A 13 2.23 8.73 8.44
C LEU A 13 3.09 8.01 7.40
N ILE A 14 4.29 7.56 7.75
CA ILE A 14 5.14 6.76 6.86
C ILE A 14 4.48 5.42 6.55
N ALA A 15 3.99 4.69 7.55
CA ALA A 15 3.31 3.42 7.37
C ALA A 15 2.06 3.56 6.48
N HIS A 16 1.27 4.60 6.69
CA HIS A 16 0.17 4.97 5.80
C HIS A 16 0.67 5.27 4.39
N LYS A 17 1.56 6.25 4.24
CA LYS A 17 1.95 6.79 2.93
C LYS A 17 2.66 5.75 2.06
N TYR A 18 3.54 4.95 2.65
CA TYR A 18 4.26 3.89 1.95
C TYR A 18 3.45 2.60 1.85
N GLY A 19 2.56 2.30 2.81
CA GLY A 19 1.66 1.14 2.75
C GLY A 19 0.69 1.23 1.58
N TYR A 20 -0.03 2.34 1.44
CA TYR A 20 -0.95 2.54 0.31
C TYR A 20 -0.21 2.58 -1.03
N LEU A 21 0.96 3.21 -1.07
CA LEU A 21 1.76 3.35 -2.28
C LEU A 21 2.39 2.02 -2.71
N ALA A 22 2.81 1.18 -1.75
CA ALA A 22 3.27 -0.18 -2.01
C ALA A 22 2.12 -1.06 -2.56
N ILE A 23 0.90 -0.89 -2.04
CA ILE A 23 -0.28 -1.59 -2.57
C ILE A 23 -0.57 -1.17 -4.00
N PHE A 24 -0.64 0.14 -4.24
CA PHE A 24 -0.86 0.68 -5.57
C PHE A 24 0.19 0.23 -6.59
N LEU A 25 1.48 0.42 -6.28
CA LEU A 25 2.57 0.06 -7.19
C LEU A 25 2.73 -1.45 -7.35
N GLY A 26 2.55 -2.22 -6.27
CA GLY A 26 2.66 -3.68 -6.32
C GLY A 26 1.66 -4.28 -7.30
N ILE A 27 0.40 -3.83 -7.24
CA ILE A 27 -0.67 -4.29 -8.14
C ILE A 27 -0.50 -3.72 -9.55
N ALA A 28 -0.18 -2.43 -9.67
CA ALA A 28 0.01 -1.81 -10.97
C ALA A 28 1.16 -2.45 -11.76
N LEU A 29 2.27 -2.76 -11.09
CA LEU A 29 3.42 -3.39 -11.73
C LEU A 29 3.17 -4.87 -12.03
N GLU A 30 2.46 -5.60 -11.16
CA GLU A 30 2.01 -6.97 -11.46
C GLU A 30 1.20 -6.99 -12.77
N ASN A 31 0.15 -6.19 -12.83
CA ASN A 31 -0.73 -6.13 -14.00
C ASN A 31 -0.01 -5.57 -15.23
N ALA A 32 1.01 -4.72 -15.06
CA ALA A 32 1.86 -4.23 -16.14
C ALA A 32 2.88 -5.28 -16.66
N GLY A 33 2.83 -6.52 -16.17
CA GLY A 33 3.68 -7.62 -16.63
C GLY A 33 5.00 -7.78 -15.87
N VAL A 34 5.24 -7.01 -14.81
CA VAL A 34 6.36 -7.25 -13.90
C VAL A 34 5.98 -8.41 -12.98
N PRO A 35 6.83 -9.45 -12.81
CA PRO A 35 6.54 -10.56 -11.91
C PRO A 35 6.69 -10.13 -10.44
N LEU A 36 5.74 -9.34 -9.96
CA LEU A 36 5.56 -8.92 -8.57
C LEU A 36 4.39 -9.70 -7.96
N PRO A 37 4.47 -10.08 -6.66
CA PRO A 37 3.41 -10.82 -5.99
C PRO A 37 2.29 -9.87 -5.50
N GLY A 38 1.54 -9.24 -6.38
CA GLY A 38 0.51 -8.26 -6.02
C GLY A 38 -0.72 -8.86 -5.33
N GLU A 39 -1.05 -10.14 -5.51
CA GLU A 39 -2.01 -10.86 -4.65
C GLU A 39 -1.56 -10.86 -3.18
N THR A 40 -0.25 -11.08 -2.93
CA THR A 40 0.32 -11.04 -1.58
C THR A 40 0.27 -9.63 -1.02
N VAL A 41 0.60 -8.63 -1.84
CA VAL A 41 0.51 -7.22 -1.46
C VAL A 41 -0.93 -6.82 -1.09
N THR A 42 -1.93 -7.32 -1.84
CA THR A 42 -3.35 -7.08 -1.56
C THR A 42 -3.78 -7.73 -0.25
N LEU A 43 -3.35 -8.98 0.01
CA LEU A 43 -3.62 -9.67 1.28
C LEU A 43 -2.98 -8.97 2.47
N VAL A 44 -1.71 -8.56 2.36
CA VAL A 44 -1.01 -7.82 3.41
C VAL A 44 -1.66 -6.46 3.63
N GLY A 45 -2.04 -5.75 2.56
CA GLY A 45 -2.77 -4.49 2.64
C GLY A 45 -4.13 -4.63 3.33
N GLY A 46 -4.87 -5.69 3.00
CA GLY A 46 -6.14 -6.03 3.65
C GLY A 46 -5.98 -6.41 5.12
N PHE A 47 -4.92 -7.15 5.46
CA PHE A 47 -4.58 -7.50 6.84
C PHE A 47 -4.27 -6.25 7.67
N LEU A 48 -3.39 -5.37 7.17
CA LEU A 48 -3.06 -4.11 7.83
C LEU A 48 -4.28 -3.19 7.96
N ALA A 49 -5.19 -3.20 6.98
CA ALA A 49 -6.45 -2.50 7.09
C ALA A 49 -7.38 -3.08 8.17
N GLY A 50 -7.40 -4.40 8.32
CA GLY A 50 -8.12 -5.09 9.39
C GLY A 50 -7.52 -4.85 10.78
N SER A 51 -6.21 -4.66 10.88
CA SER A 51 -5.51 -4.33 12.12
C SER A 51 -5.64 -2.86 12.54
N GLY A 52 -6.26 -2.00 11.72
CA GLY A 52 -6.39 -0.56 11.99
C GLY A 52 -5.14 0.26 11.67
N GLU A 53 -4.09 -0.37 11.13
CA GLU A 53 -2.84 0.27 10.70
C GLU A 53 -2.98 0.95 9.33
N LEU A 54 -3.98 0.58 8.55
CA LEU A 54 -4.38 1.25 7.31
C LEU A 54 -5.89 1.46 7.30
N LEU A 55 -6.34 2.52 6.64
CA LEU A 55 -7.74 2.71 6.31
C LEU A 55 -8.10 1.84 5.12
N TYR A 56 -8.99 0.89 5.35
CA TYR A 56 -9.59 0.03 4.34
C TYR A 56 -9.99 0.78 3.06
N ARG A 57 -10.63 1.95 3.19
CA ARG A 57 -11.11 2.73 2.06
C ARG A 57 -9.98 3.19 1.12
N TYR A 58 -8.82 3.54 1.68
CA TYR A 58 -7.65 3.93 0.89
C TYR A 58 -6.94 2.71 0.32
N VAL A 59 -6.81 1.62 1.08
CA VAL A 59 -6.28 0.34 0.56
C VAL A 59 -7.07 -0.12 -0.66
N LEU A 60 -8.40 -0.17 -0.54
CA LEU A 60 -9.30 -0.58 -1.61
C LEU A 60 -9.17 0.34 -2.83
N SER A 61 -9.15 1.66 -2.61
CA SER A 61 -9.02 2.63 -3.71
C SER A 61 -7.67 2.50 -4.42
N CYS A 62 -6.57 2.37 -3.68
CA CYS A 62 -5.24 2.14 -4.23
C CYS A 62 -5.15 0.82 -5.01
N ALA A 63 -5.76 -0.25 -4.50
CA ALA A 63 -5.78 -1.53 -5.20
C ALA A 63 -6.54 -1.45 -6.52
N ILE A 64 -7.72 -0.83 -6.53
CA ILE A 64 -8.54 -0.67 -7.74
C ILE A 64 -7.81 0.19 -8.77
N ILE A 65 -7.31 1.37 -8.37
CA ILE A 65 -6.62 2.28 -9.31
C ILE A 65 -5.33 1.63 -9.82
N GLY A 66 -4.60 0.91 -8.95
CA GLY A 66 -3.40 0.17 -9.33
C GLY A 66 -3.69 -0.88 -10.39
N ALA A 67 -4.73 -1.70 -10.19
CA ALA A 67 -5.14 -2.73 -11.13
C ALA A 67 -5.54 -2.14 -12.49
N VAL A 68 -6.38 -1.10 -12.49
CA VAL A 68 -6.86 -0.44 -13.73
C VAL A 68 -5.70 0.18 -14.52
N LEU A 69 -4.78 0.87 -13.84
CA LEU A 69 -3.63 1.49 -14.50
C LEU A 69 -2.59 0.46 -14.95
N GLY A 70 -2.38 -0.60 -14.18
CA GLY A 70 -1.50 -1.71 -14.53
C GLY A 70 -2.00 -2.46 -15.78
N ASP A 71 -3.28 -2.80 -15.83
CA ASP A 71 -3.92 -3.47 -16.98
C ASP A 71 -3.86 -2.62 -18.26
N SER A 72 -3.83 -1.29 -18.11
CA SER A 72 -3.71 -0.37 -19.25
C SER A 72 -2.28 -0.27 -19.80
N CYS A 73 -1.28 -0.72 -19.04
CA CYS A 73 0.14 -0.60 -19.36
C CYS A 73 0.84 -1.94 -19.67
N GLY A 74 0.29 -3.06 -19.20
CA GLY A 74 0.74 -4.42 -19.52
C GLY A 74 0.26 -4.90 -20.88
#